data_AF-A0A9D4NW47-F1
#
_entry.id   AF-A0A9D4NW47-F1
#
_cell.length_a   1.000
_cell.length_b   1.000
_cell.length_c   1.000
_cell.angle_alpha   90.00
_cell.angle_beta   90.00
_cell.angle_gamma   90.00
#
_symmetry.space_group_name_H-M   'P 1'
#
loop_
_entity.id
_entity.type
_entity.pdbx_description
1 polymer ?
#
loop_
_entity_poly.entity_id
_entity_poly.type
_entity_poly.pdbx_seq_one_letter_code
_entity_poly.pdbx_strand_id
1 'polypeptide(L)'
;MKTFIVVCMLAAVALAQHEHHDEHHHEHHSIVEDLIKRGHALLHLVRETFEQHRGNEHLLDALQHQAVLVEALVKDLESQHECENIFELHHIHLIEEDLLHYENRIGEEIAILNQERHHEHHGAEELIRRGEELLRRAQDVVEQHRHHGDREMEAIEHEMHAVHRLIEEIRERPHGHDFTRDEESLKRHEDSFLNKTN
;
A
#
# COMPACT_ATOMS: atom_id res chain seq x y z
N MET A 1 -69.57 -0.11 -20.82
CA MET A 1 -68.60 1.00 -21.02
C MET A 1 -67.69 1.22 -19.79
N LYS A 2 -68.20 1.19 -18.55
CA LYS A 2 -67.38 1.35 -17.33
C LYS A 2 -66.33 0.25 -17.08
N THR A 3 -66.62 -1.01 -17.44
CA THR A 3 -65.70 -2.16 -17.29
C THR A 3 -64.49 -2.11 -18.23
N PHE A 4 -64.66 -1.58 -19.45
CA PHE A 4 -63.57 -1.48 -20.42
C PHE A 4 -62.50 -0.47 -19.97
N ILE A 5 -62.93 0.65 -19.39
CA ILE A 5 -62.02 1.68 -18.85
C ILE A 5 -61.18 1.12 -17.69
N VAL A 6 -61.77 0.32 -16.80
CA VAL A 6 -61.04 -0.31 -15.68
C VAL A 6 -59.99 -1.31 -16.16
N VAL A 7 -60.30 -2.12 -17.18
CA VAL A 7 -59.34 -3.06 -17.77
C VAL A 7 -58.19 -2.33 -18.46
N CYS A 8 -58.48 -1.25 -19.20
CA CYS A 8 -57.43 -0.42 -19.81
C CYS A 8 -56.55 0.27 -18.76
N MET A 9 -57.10 0.74 -17.64
CA MET A 9 -56.31 1.33 -16.56
C MET A 9 -55.43 0.28 -15.85
N LEU A 10 -55.94 -0.92 -15.60
CA LEU A 10 -55.16 -2.01 -15.02
C LEU A 10 -54.05 -2.48 -15.96
N ALA A 11 -54.31 -2.55 -17.26
CA ALA A 11 -53.30 -2.86 -18.27
C ALA A 11 -52.23 -1.76 -18.36
N ALA A 12 -52.63 -0.48 -18.30
CA ALA A 12 -51.69 0.65 -18.28
C ALA A 12 -50.83 0.69 -17.01
N VAL A 13 -51.40 0.37 -15.84
CA VAL A 13 -50.65 0.26 -14.58
C VAL A 13 -49.69 -0.94 -14.61
N ALA A 14 -50.12 -2.09 -15.14
CA ALA A 14 -49.25 -3.24 -15.30
C ALA A 14 -48.11 -2.99 -16.29
N LEU A 15 -48.38 -2.29 -17.41
CA LEU A 15 -47.36 -1.88 -18.38
C LEU A 15 -46.40 -0.85 -17.79
N ALA A 16 -46.90 0.15 -17.07
CA ALA A 16 -46.05 1.15 -16.42
C ALA A 16 -45.20 0.55 -15.28
N GLN A 17 -45.74 -0.44 -14.55
CA GLN A 17 -44.97 -1.20 -13.57
C GLN A 17 -43.92 -2.08 -14.23
N HIS A 18 -44.23 -2.68 -15.39
CA HIS A 18 -43.27 -3.47 -16.16
C HIS A 18 -42.15 -2.61 -16.75
N GLU A 19 -42.48 -1.46 -17.36
CA GLU A 19 -41.49 -0.51 -17.90
C GLU A 19 -40.59 0.07 -16.79
N HIS A 20 -41.15 0.42 -15.62
CA HIS A 20 -40.34 0.85 -14.47
C HIS A 20 -39.46 -0.28 -13.92
N HIS A 21 -39.95 -1.52 -13.93
CA HIS A 21 -39.17 -2.67 -13.46
C HIS A 21 -38.00 -2.96 -14.42
N ASP A 22 -38.23 -2.85 -15.72
CA ASP A 22 -37.23 -3.09 -16.77
C ASP A 22 -36.13 -2.00 -16.77
N GLU A 23 -36.47 -0.72 -16.58
CA GLU A 23 -35.48 0.36 -16.43
C GLU A 23 -34.57 0.14 -15.20
N HIS A 24 -35.14 -0.22 -14.05
CA HIS A 24 -34.35 -0.52 -12.85
C HIS A 24 -33.48 -1.77 -12.99
N HIS A 25 -33.96 -2.77 -13.73
CA HIS A 25 -33.17 -3.96 -14.04
C HIS A 25 -31.94 -3.65 -14.88
N HIS A 26 -32.08 -2.80 -15.90
CA HIS A 26 -30.95 -2.38 -16.74
C HIS A 26 -29.90 -1.58 -15.97
N GLU A 27 -30.33 -0.69 -15.07
CA GLU A 27 -29.42 0.12 -14.26
C GLU A 27 -28.61 -0.75 -13.27
N HIS A 28 -29.27 -1.70 -12.60
CA HIS A 28 -28.60 -2.62 -11.68
C HIS A 28 -27.61 -3.53 -12.41
N HIS A 29 -27.96 -3.99 -13.61
CA HIS A 29 -27.09 -4.84 -14.42
C HIS A 29 -25.81 -4.09 -14.84
N SER A 30 -25.94 -2.81 -15.22
CA SER A 30 -24.80 -1.96 -15.55
C SER A 30 -23.86 -1.74 -14.36
N ILE A 31 -24.40 -1.53 -13.16
CA ILE A 31 -23.58 -1.34 -11.95
C ILE A 31 -22.83 -2.63 -11.61
N VAL A 32 -23.50 -3.78 -11.70
CA VAL A 32 -22.88 -5.08 -11.45
C VAL A 32 -21.74 -5.37 -12.44
N GLU A 33 -21.92 -5.08 -13.73
CA GLU A 33 -20.83 -5.21 -14.71
C GLU A 33 -19.60 -4.37 -14.34
N ASP A 34 -19.81 -3.14 -13.87
CA ASP A 34 -18.72 -2.25 -13.49
C ASP A 34 -18.00 -2.71 -12.23
N LEU A 35 -18.72 -3.29 -11.26
CA LEU A 35 -18.13 -3.94 -10.09
C LEU A 35 -17.28 -5.16 -10.49
N ILE A 36 -17.77 -5.99 -11.43
CA ILE A 36 -17.02 -7.13 -11.98
C ILE A 36 -15.73 -6.65 -12.66
N LYS A 37 -15.81 -5.61 -13.51
CA LYS A 37 -14.64 -5.02 -14.18
C LYS A 37 -13.61 -4.49 -13.18
N ARG A 38 -14.06 -3.79 -12.14
CA ARG A 38 -13.19 -3.27 -11.06
C ARG A 38 -12.49 -4.40 -10.31
N GLY A 39 -13.22 -5.45 -9.93
CA GLY A 39 -12.63 -6.61 -9.27
C GLY A 39 -11.57 -7.31 -10.13
N HIS A 40 -11.83 -7.51 -11.42
CA HIS A 40 -10.81 -8.05 -12.35
C HIS A 40 -9.58 -7.16 -12.49
N ALA A 41 -9.76 -5.84 -12.56
CA ALA A 41 -8.64 -4.89 -12.61
C ALA A 41 -7.78 -4.98 -11.34
N LEU A 42 -8.41 -5.13 -10.18
CA LEU A 42 -7.72 -5.29 -8.90
C LEU A 42 -6.93 -6.59 -8.83
N LEU A 43 -7.50 -7.71 -9.28
CA LEU A 43 -6.80 -8.99 -9.39
C LEU A 43 -5.61 -8.92 -10.36
N HIS A 44 -5.76 -8.20 -11.47
CA HIS A 44 -4.68 -7.98 -12.42
C HIS A 44 -3.52 -7.20 -11.78
N LEU A 45 -3.83 -6.11 -11.06
CA LEU A 45 -2.84 -5.31 -10.33
C LEU A 45 -2.08 -6.15 -9.28
N VAL A 46 -2.80 -6.99 -8.54
CA VAL A 46 -2.17 -7.90 -7.58
C VAL A 46 -1.21 -8.84 -8.29
N ARG A 47 -1.64 -9.46 -9.41
CA ARG A 47 -0.79 -10.37 -10.19
C ARG A 47 0.48 -9.68 -10.72
N GLU A 48 0.36 -8.47 -11.28
CA GLU A 48 1.53 -7.69 -11.70
C GLU A 48 2.48 -7.42 -10.52
N THR A 49 1.92 -7.11 -9.35
CA THR A 49 2.70 -6.89 -8.12
C THR A 49 3.47 -8.15 -7.71
N PHE A 50 2.83 -9.33 -7.76
CA PHE A 50 3.48 -10.62 -7.50
C PHE A 50 4.65 -10.86 -8.47
N GLU A 51 4.47 -10.55 -9.75
CA GLU A 51 5.51 -10.71 -10.76
C GLU A 51 6.69 -9.75 -10.51
N GLN A 52 6.42 -8.52 -10.07
CA GLN A 52 7.42 -7.52 -9.74
C GLN A 52 8.21 -7.81 -8.44
N HIS A 53 7.60 -8.53 -7.49
CA HIS A 53 8.18 -8.81 -6.17
C HIS A 53 8.53 -10.30 -5.96
N ARG A 54 8.77 -11.05 -7.06
CA ARG A 54 9.22 -12.44 -6.99
C ARG A 54 10.46 -12.58 -6.09
N GLY A 55 10.31 -13.31 -4.98
CA GLY A 55 11.37 -13.53 -3.98
C GLY A 55 11.01 -13.03 -2.57
N ASN A 56 10.01 -12.17 -2.43
CA ASN A 56 9.56 -11.60 -1.15
C ASN A 56 8.28 -12.27 -0.65
N GLU A 57 8.26 -13.61 -0.62
CA GLU A 57 7.03 -14.41 -0.40
C GLU A 57 6.30 -14.06 0.91
N HIS A 58 7.04 -13.85 2.01
CA HIS A 58 6.49 -13.49 3.31
C HIS A 58 5.76 -12.12 3.34
N LEU A 59 6.13 -11.19 2.47
CA LEU A 59 5.51 -9.86 2.37
C LEU A 59 4.29 -9.87 1.44
N LEU A 60 4.14 -10.95 0.66
CA LEU A 60 3.06 -11.11 -0.31
C LEU A 60 1.87 -11.89 0.25
N ASP A 61 1.99 -12.52 1.41
CA ASP A 61 0.92 -13.32 2.03
C ASP A 61 -0.34 -12.49 2.31
N ALA A 62 -0.18 -11.25 2.79
CA ALA A 62 -1.31 -10.35 3.02
C ALA A 62 -2.01 -9.98 1.70
N LEU A 63 -1.23 -9.67 0.67
CA LEU A 63 -1.72 -9.36 -0.68
C LEU A 63 -2.44 -10.58 -1.31
N GLN A 64 -1.89 -11.78 -1.11
CA GLN A 64 -2.50 -13.05 -1.57
C GLN A 64 -3.86 -13.28 -0.90
N HIS A 65 -3.95 -13.02 0.40
CA HIS A 65 -5.19 -13.18 1.14
C HIS A 65 -6.29 -12.24 0.61
N GLN A 66 -5.95 -10.96 0.38
CA GLN A 66 -6.90 -10.00 -0.20
C GLN A 66 -7.34 -10.42 -1.61
N ALA A 67 -6.43 -10.90 -2.45
CA ALA A 67 -6.77 -11.38 -3.79
C ALA A 67 -7.76 -12.55 -3.77
N VAL A 68 -7.63 -13.49 -2.82
CA VAL A 68 -8.58 -14.60 -2.68
C VAL A 68 -9.99 -14.09 -2.35
N LEU A 69 -10.10 -13.07 -1.50
CA LEU A 69 -11.39 -12.48 -1.13
C LEU A 69 -12.02 -11.73 -2.31
N VAL A 70 -11.23 -10.95 -3.04
CA VAL A 70 -11.68 -10.26 -4.26
C VAL A 70 -12.10 -11.28 -5.34
N GLU A 71 -11.35 -12.37 -5.52
CA GLU A 71 -11.69 -13.42 -6.48
C GLU A 71 -13.01 -14.12 -6.12
N ALA A 72 -13.24 -14.38 -4.84
CA ALA A 72 -14.51 -14.93 -4.37
C ALA A 72 -15.68 -13.98 -4.64
N LEU A 73 -15.50 -12.68 -4.38
CA LEU A 73 -16.51 -11.64 -4.63
C LEU A 73 -16.84 -11.53 -6.12
N VAL A 74 -15.83 -11.49 -6.99
CA VAL A 74 -16.01 -11.41 -8.45
C VAL A 74 -16.73 -12.65 -8.98
N LYS A 75 -16.35 -13.85 -8.53
CA LYS A 75 -17.02 -15.09 -8.95
C LYS A 75 -18.48 -15.15 -8.51
N ASP A 76 -18.78 -14.68 -7.29
CA ASP A 76 -20.16 -14.60 -6.82
C ASP A 76 -20.99 -13.63 -7.68
N LEU A 77 -20.46 -12.43 -7.93
CA LEU A 77 -21.07 -11.43 -8.82
C LEU A 77 -21.32 -11.97 -10.22
N GLU A 78 -20.34 -12.60 -10.85
CA GLU A 78 -20.47 -13.21 -12.18
C GLU A 78 -21.56 -14.28 -12.19
N SER A 79 -21.59 -15.16 -11.19
CA SER A 79 -22.57 -16.23 -11.10
C SER A 79 -24.00 -15.71 -10.95
N GLN A 80 -24.18 -14.63 -10.16
CA GLN A 80 -25.48 -14.02 -9.95
C GLN A 80 -25.93 -13.21 -11.18
N HIS A 81 -24.98 -12.58 -11.87
CA HIS A 81 -25.21 -11.84 -13.11
C HIS A 81 -25.61 -12.77 -14.27
N GLU A 82 -24.95 -13.92 -14.43
CA GLU A 82 -25.31 -14.95 -15.42
C GLU A 82 -26.70 -15.56 -15.18
N CYS A 83 -27.14 -15.63 -13.93
CA CYS A 83 -28.47 -16.14 -13.58
C CYS A 83 -29.61 -15.13 -13.78
N GLU A 84 -29.32 -13.91 -14.28
CA GLU A 84 -30.26 -12.79 -14.36
C GLU A 84 -30.99 -12.51 -13.03
N ASN A 85 -30.32 -12.80 -11.90
CA ASN A 85 -30.95 -12.60 -10.59
C ASN A 85 -31.23 -11.11 -10.36
N ILE A 86 -32.39 -10.83 -9.75
CA ILE A 86 -32.73 -9.49 -9.31
C ILE A 86 -31.83 -9.13 -8.14
N PHE A 87 -30.80 -8.32 -8.39
CA PHE A 87 -30.01 -7.74 -7.32
C PHE A 87 -30.84 -6.68 -6.61
N GLU A 88 -31.08 -6.87 -5.32
CA GLU A 88 -31.57 -5.78 -4.47
C GLU A 88 -30.50 -4.68 -4.41
N LEU A 89 -30.92 -3.42 -4.59
CA LEU A 89 -30.02 -2.27 -4.57
C LEU A 89 -29.15 -2.22 -3.30
N HIS A 90 -29.69 -2.67 -2.16
CA HIS A 90 -28.92 -2.76 -0.91
C HIS A 90 -27.76 -3.76 -1.01
N HIS A 91 -27.95 -4.89 -1.69
CA HIS A 91 -26.91 -5.90 -1.87
C HIS A 91 -25.79 -5.39 -2.79
N ILE A 92 -26.14 -4.68 -3.86
CA ILE A 92 -25.17 -4.02 -4.75
C ILE A 92 -24.29 -3.04 -3.97
N HIS A 93 -24.89 -2.21 -3.11
CA HIS A 93 -24.14 -1.26 -2.28
C HIS A 93 -23.20 -1.93 -1.28
N LEU A 94 -23.61 -3.05 -0.66
CA LEU A 94 -22.73 -3.79 0.25
C LEU A 94 -21.50 -4.34 -0.48
N ILE A 95 -21.71 -4.89 -1.67
CA ILE A 95 -20.62 -5.39 -2.52
C ILE A 95 -19.70 -4.26 -2.98
N GLU A 96 -20.27 -3.10 -3.34
CA GLU A 96 -19.49 -1.92 -3.71
C GLU A 96 -18.60 -1.45 -2.54
N GLU A 97 -19.14 -1.43 -1.32
CA GLU A 97 -18.41 -1.08 -0.10
C GLU A 97 -17.27 -2.09 0.17
N ASP A 98 -17.55 -3.39 0.05
CA ASP A 98 -16.55 -4.44 0.22
C ASP A 98 -15.43 -4.32 -0.83
N LEU A 99 -15.78 -4.08 -2.10
CA LEU A 99 -14.80 -3.92 -3.17
C LEU A 99 -13.93 -2.68 -2.95
N LEU A 100 -14.52 -1.56 -2.54
CA LEU A 100 -13.78 -0.35 -2.19
C LEU A 100 -12.83 -0.58 -1.00
N HIS A 101 -13.26 -1.36 0.00
CA HIS A 101 -12.41 -1.75 1.12
C HIS A 101 -11.19 -2.54 0.64
N TYR A 102 -11.39 -3.53 -0.25
CA TYR A 102 -10.29 -4.32 -0.81
C TYR A 102 -9.36 -3.49 -1.70
N GLU A 103 -9.89 -2.58 -2.51
CA GLU A 103 -9.08 -1.65 -3.32
C GLU A 103 -8.14 -0.83 -2.44
N ASN A 104 -8.67 -0.24 -1.35
CA ASN A 104 -7.87 0.52 -0.40
C ASN A 104 -6.82 -0.35 0.28
N ARG A 105 -7.22 -1.53 0.75
CA ARG A 105 -6.29 -2.42 1.47
C ARG A 105 -5.17 -2.91 0.57
N ILE A 106 -5.48 -3.34 -0.64
CA ILE A 106 -4.48 -3.78 -1.62
C ILE A 106 -3.56 -2.61 -1.99
N GLY A 107 -4.09 -1.40 -2.14
CA GLY A 107 -3.29 -0.19 -2.38
C GLY A 107 -2.27 0.07 -1.26
N GLU A 108 -2.68 -0.06 0.00
CA GLU A 108 -1.79 0.08 1.16
C GLU A 108 -0.68 -0.98 1.16
N GLU A 109 -1.01 -2.26 0.95
CA GLU A 109 -0.03 -3.35 0.90
C GLU A 109 0.98 -3.16 -0.25
N ILE A 110 0.53 -2.72 -1.43
CA ILE A 110 1.40 -2.39 -2.56
C ILE A 110 2.32 -1.20 -2.23
N ALA A 111 1.81 -0.19 -1.53
CA ALA A 111 2.62 0.95 -1.10
C ALA A 111 3.71 0.51 -0.12
N ILE A 112 3.40 -0.37 0.83
CA ILE A 112 4.36 -0.96 1.76
C ILE A 112 5.43 -1.76 1.00
N LEU A 113 5.02 -2.66 0.10
CA LEU A 113 5.94 -3.46 -0.72
C LEU A 113 6.90 -2.59 -1.54
N ASN A 114 6.40 -1.52 -2.15
CA ASN A 114 7.24 -0.58 -2.89
C ASN A 114 8.15 0.22 -1.96
N GLN A 115 7.69 0.60 -0.77
CA GLN A 115 8.52 1.27 0.22
C GLN A 115 9.67 0.37 0.70
N GLU A 116 9.39 -0.91 0.98
CA GLU A 116 10.40 -1.91 1.33
C GLU A 116 11.36 -2.20 0.17
N ARG A 117 10.89 -2.19 -1.08
CA ARG A 117 11.74 -2.31 -2.27
C ARG A 117 12.65 -1.09 -2.48
N HIS A 118 12.21 0.09 -2.06
CA HIS A 118 12.99 1.33 -2.14
C HIS A 118 13.87 1.58 -0.90
N HIS A 119 13.71 0.80 0.15
CA HIS A 119 14.76 0.62 1.15
C HIS A 119 15.83 -0.25 0.50
N GLU A 120 16.80 0.40 -0.16
CA GLU A 120 18.09 -0.23 -0.44
C GLU A 120 18.67 -0.64 0.91
N HIS A 121 18.40 -1.86 1.36
CA HIS A 121 19.04 -2.42 2.54
C HIS A 121 20.54 -2.46 2.24
N HIS A 122 21.23 -1.45 2.74
CA HIS A 122 22.64 -1.34 2.56
C HIS A 122 23.29 -2.43 3.40
N GLY A 123 23.98 -3.35 2.73
CA GLY A 123 24.81 -4.33 3.42
C GLY A 123 25.86 -3.63 4.29
N ALA A 124 26.45 -4.38 5.21
CA ALA A 124 27.46 -3.89 6.15
C ALA A 124 28.51 -2.97 5.50
N GLU A 125 29.02 -3.32 4.31
CA GLU A 125 30.03 -2.54 3.59
C GLU A 125 29.59 -1.10 3.27
N GLU A 126 28.34 -0.92 2.83
CA GLU A 126 27.83 0.40 2.45
C GLU A 126 27.50 1.27 3.67
N LEU A 127 26.98 0.65 4.75
CA LEU A 127 26.77 1.36 6.03
C LEU A 127 28.10 1.78 6.67
N ILE A 128 29.12 0.91 6.63
CA ILE A 128 30.47 1.24 7.08
C ILE A 128 31.02 2.39 6.24
N ARG A 129 30.92 2.33 4.91
CA ARG A 129 31.39 3.39 4.00
C ARG A 129 30.74 4.74 4.31
N ARG A 130 29.42 4.76 4.49
CA ARG A 130 28.66 5.97 4.85
C ARG A 130 29.06 6.50 6.23
N GLY A 131 29.19 5.63 7.22
CA GLY A 131 29.65 5.99 8.56
C GLY A 131 31.06 6.59 8.56
N GLU A 132 32.00 5.99 7.83
CA GLU A 132 33.37 6.50 7.69
C GLU A 132 33.39 7.87 7.00
N GLU A 133 32.55 8.08 5.98
CA GLU A 133 32.43 9.37 5.31
C GLU A 133 31.86 10.45 6.26
N LEU A 134 30.88 10.10 7.09
CA LEU A 134 30.31 10.99 8.10
C LEU A 134 31.35 11.37 9.17
N LEU A 135 32.11 10.39 9.67
CA LEU A 135 33.20 10.63 10.63
C LEU A 135 34.26 11.57 10.06
N ARG A 136 34.64 11.39 8.79
CA ARG A 136 35.62 12.26 8.13
C ARG A 136 35.11 13.71 8.07
N ARG A 137 33.87 13.93 7.65
CA ARG A 137 33.27 15.27 7.60
C ARG A 137 33.19 15.90 8.98
N ALA A 138 32.81 15.13 9.99
CA ALA A 138 32.75 15.59 11.38
C ALA A 138 34.14 15.97 11.90
N GLN A 139 35.16 15.18 11.59
CA GLN A 139 36.53 15.50 11.97
C GLN A 139 37.02 16.78 11.29
N ASP A 140 36.72 17.00 10.02
CA ASP A 140 37.06 18.24 9.31
C ASP A 140 36.43 19.48 10.00
N VAL A 141 35.18 19.39 10.43
CA VAL A 141 34.48 20.46 11.17
C VAL A 141 35.11 20.69 12.53
N VAL A 142 35.43 19.61 13.26
CA VAL A 142 36.07 19.69 14.57
C VAL A 142 37.46 20.33 14.47
N GLU A 143 38.25 19.97 13.46
CA GLU A 143 39.57 20.55 13.24
C GLU A 143 39.50 22.03 12.86
N GLN A 144 38.52 22.44 12.05
CA GLN A 144 38.32 23.84 11.66
C GLN A 144 37.96 24.76 12.84
N HIS A 145 37.21 24.26 13.84
CA HIS A 145 36.73 25.08 14.96
C HIS A 145 37.43 24.78 16.29
N ARG A 146 38.50 23.97 16.26
CA ARG A 146 39.24 23.46 17.44
C ARG A 146 39.75 24.53 18.41
N HIS A 147 39.82 25.79 17.96
CA HIS A 147 40.36 26.90 18.74
C HIS A 147 39.30 27.74 19.48
N HIS A 148 38.00 27.43 19.33
CA HIS A 148 36.92 28.27 19.88
C HIS A 148 36.29 27.77 21.18
N GLY A 149 36.62 26.56 21.66
CA GLY A 149 36.18 26.08 22.99
C GLY A 149 34.66 25.99 23.14
N ASP A 150 33.96 25.76 22.03
CA ASP A 150 32.50 25.77 21.98
C ASP A 150 31.90 24.44 22.42
N ARG A 151 30.85 24.49 23.24
CA ARG A 151 30.06 23.31 23.67
C ARG A 151 29.45 22.54 22.49
N GLU A 152 29.25 23.20 21.35
CA GLU A 152 28.77 22.57 20.11
C GLU A 152 29.78 21.55 19.59
N MET A 153 31.08 21.75 19.85
CA MET A 153 32.14 20.82 19.46
C MET A 153 32.13 19.56 20.32
N GLU A 154 31.89 19.69 21.62
CA GLU A 154 31.69 18.51 22.50
C GLU A 154 30.50 17.67 22.03
N ALA A 155 29.43 18.31 21.54
CA ALA A 155 28.27 17.64 20.96
C ALA A 155 28.61 16.91 19.66
N ILE A 156 29.42 17.50 18.78
CA ILE A 156 29.89 16.86 17.55
C ILE A 156 30.83 15.69 17.86
N GLU A 157 31.78 15.87 18.78
CA GLU A 157 32.70 14.81 19.22
C GLU A 157 31.95 13.62 19.85
N HIS A 158 30.88 13.88 20.60
CA HIS A 158 30.03 12.81 21.15
C HIS A 158 29.32 12.02 20.03
N GLU A 159 28.77 12.72 19.03
CA GLU A 159 28.14 12.08 17.87
C GLU A 159 29.15 11.27 17.06
N MET A 160 30.36 11.78 16.84
CA MET A 160 31.44 11.03 16.21
C MET A 160 31.74 9.73 16.96
N HIS A 161 31.78 9.78 18.29
CA HIS A 161 32.01 8.58 19.08
C HIS A 161 30.86 7.56 18.99
N ALA A 162 29.61 8.04 18.89
CA ALA A 162 28.45 7.18 18.66
C ALA A 162 28.50 6.50 17.28
N VAL A 163 28.80 7.25 16.22
CA VAL A 163 28.93 6.72 14.85
C VAL A 163 30.09 5.72 14.76
N HIS A 164 31.24 6.02 15.38
CA HIS A 164 32.36 5.08 15.42
C HIS A 164 31.98 3.76 16.11
N ARG A 165 31.24 3.80 17.23
CA ARG A 165 30.77 2.58 17.88
C ARG A 165 29.82 1.78 17.00
N LEU A 166 28.89 2.45 16.33
CA LEU A 166 27.96 1.82 15.39
C LEU A 166 28.71 1.09 14.27
N ILE A 167 29.76 1.69 13.70
CA ILE A 167 30.59 1.06 12.66
C ILE A 167 31.28 -0.20 13.19
N GLU A 168 31.88 -0.15 14.38
CA GLU A 168 32.51 -1.34 14.98
C GLU A 168 31.49 -2.44 15.26
N GLU A 169 30.29 -2.09 15.77
CA GLU A 169 29.20 -3.04 15.98
C GLU A 169 28.75 -3.70 14.68
N ILE A 170 28.70 -2.96 13.56
CA ILE A 170 28.35 -3.48 12.23
C ILE A 170 29.43 -4.45 11.72
N ARG A 171 30.72 -4.14 11.93
CA ARG A 171 31.86 -4.98 11.51
C ARG A 171 31.88 -6.34 12.18
N GLU A 172 31.40 -6.42 13.41
CA GLU A 172 31.37 -7.68 14.19
C GLU A 172 30.15 -8.56 13.85
N ARG A 173 29.19 -8.08 13.05
CA ARG A 173 27.96 -8.83 12.76
C ARG A 173 28.18 -9.95 11.74
N PRO A 174 27.49 -11.09 11.89
CA PRO A 174 27.60 -12.21 10.96
C PRO A 174 27.08 -11.85 9.57
N HIS A 175 27.61 -12.52 8.54
CA HIS A 175 27.08 -12.44 7.18
C HIS A 175 25.61 -12.89 7.15
N GLY A 176 24.73 -12.04 6.60
CA GLY A 176 23.28 -12.26 6.59
C GLY A 176 22.51 -11.59 7.74
N HIS A 177 23.17 -10.77 8.55
CA HIS A 177 22.50 -9.92 9.53
C HIS A 177 21.57 -8.88 8.87
N ASP A 178 20.41 -8.63 9.47
CA ASP A 178 19.48 -7.56 9.06
C ASP A 178 19.95 -6.22 9.64
N PHE A 179 20.49 -5.35 8.79
CA PHE A 179 21.04 -4.06 9.18
C PHE A 179 20.03 -2.92 9.21
N THR A 180 18.73 -3.17 9.05
CA THR A 180 17.69 -2.12 8.98
C THR A 180 17.77 -1.16 10.18
N ARG A 181 17.92 -1.71 11.39
CA ARG A 181 18.03 -0.89 12.61
C ARG A 181 19.32 -0.06 12.66
N ASP A 182 20.41 -0.59 12.11
CA ASP A 182 21.69 0.10 12.09
C ASP A 182 21.67 1.24 11.06
N GLU A 183 21.01 1.02 9.92
CA GLU A 183 20.75 2.03 8.91
C GLU A 183 19.91 3.18 9.45
N GLU A 184 18.80 2.89 10.13
CA GLU A 184 17.99 3.93 10.79
C GLU A 184 18.81 4.70 11.85
N SER A 185 19.67 3.99 12.58
CA SER A 185 20.54 4.65 13.57
C SER A 185 21.57 5.55 12.90
N LEU A 186 22.21 5.10 11.82
CA LEU A 186 23.17 5.90 11.05
C LEU A 186 22.50 7.14 10.46
N LYS A 187 21.29 6.98 9.89
CA LYS A 187 20.52 8.10 9.34
C LYS A 187 20.19 9.16 10.38
N ARG A 188 19.84 8.78 11.62
CA ARG A 188 19.63 9.74 12.72
C ARG A 188 20.88 10.56 13.04
N HIS A 189 22.06 9.94 12.96
CA HIS A 189 23.32 10.66 13.15
C HIS A 189 23.63 11.58 11.95
N GLU A 190 23.36 11.14 10.72
CA GLU A 190 23.47 11.99 9.52
C GLU A 190 22.59 13.25 9.63
N ASP A 191 21.32 13.07 10.00
CA ASP A 191 20.35 14.17 10.18
C ASP A 191 20.75 15.10 11.34
N SER A 192 21.19 14.54 12.48
CA SER A 192 21.70 15.29 13.64
C SER A 192 22.91 16.14 13.24
N PHE A 193 23.82 15.58 12.46
CA PHE A 193 25.04 16.26 12.01
C PHE A 193 24.73 17.40 11.02
N LEU A 194 23.83 17.18 10.06
CA LEU A 194 23.38 18.22 9.12
C LEU A 194 22.74 19.41 9.83
N ASN A 195 22.00 19.17 10.92
CA ASN A 195 21.37 20.24 11.69
C ASN A 195 22.35 21.04 12.56
N LYS A 196 23.52 20.48 12.90
CA LYS A 196 24.55 21.14 13.73
C LYS A 196 25.64 21.84 12.91
N THR A 197 25.66 21.66 11.60
CA THR A 197 26.70 22.19 10.70
C THR A 197 26.19 23.19 9.66
N ASN A 198 24.88 23.45 9.63
CA ASN A 198 24.25 24.56 8.90
C ASN A 198 23.95 25.73 9.85
#